data_AF-A0A5K1AZ45-F1
#
_entry.id   AF-A0A5K1AZ45-F1
#
_cell.length_a   1.000
_cell.length_b   1.000
_cell.length_c   1.000
_cell.angle_alpha   90.00
_cell.angle_beta   90.00
_cell.angle_gamma   90.00
#
_symmetry.space_group_name_H-M   'P 1'
#
loop_
_entity.id
_entity.type
_entity.pdbx_description
1 polymer ?
#
loop_
_entity_poly.entity_id
_entity_poly.type
_entity_poly.pdbx_seq_one_letter_code
_entity_poly.pdbx_strand_id
1 'polypeptide(L)' 'CDVVAAMAEVDRILRPGGKLIMRDESSIVSQLESVIKSLHWEIRFTFSKNQEGILLAEKTFWRPTKLSSDN' A
#
# COMPACT_ATOMS: atom_id res chain seq x y z
N CYS A 1 -8.09 -15.20 -3.58
CA CYS A 1 -8.58 -13.81 -3.69
C CYS A 1 -7.55 -13.02 -4.47
N ASP A 2 -7.95 -12.10 -5.35
CA ASP A 2 -6.98 -11.26 -6.07
C ASP A 2 -6.61 -10.06 -5.18
N VAL A 3 -5.35 -10.03 -4.73
CA VAL A 3 -4.81 -8.99 -3.84
C VAL A 3 -4.86 -7.61 -4.50
N VAL A 4 -4.67 -7.54 -5.83
CA VAL A 4 -4.69 -6.27 -6.56
C VAL A 4 -6.10 -5.70 -6.60
N ALA A 5 -7.10 -6.53 -6.88
CA ALA A 5 -8.50 -6.12 -6.89
C ALA A 5 -8.95 -5.62 -5.50
N ALA A 6 -8.59 -6.34 -4.43
CA ALA A 6 -8.90 -5.92 -3.07
C ALA A 6 -8.23 -4.58 -2.73
N MET A 7 -6.96 -4.41 -3.10
CA MET A 7 -6.22 -3.16 -2.85
C MET A 7 -6.76 -1.97 -3.64
N ALA A 8 -7.33 -2.19 -4.83
CA ALA A 8 -7.99 -1.13 -5.59
C ALA A 8 -9.21 -0.56 -4.85
N GLU A 9 -10.02 -1.42 -4.22
CA GLU A 9 -11.17 -0.97 -3.41
C GLU A 9 -10.73 -0.28 -2.12
N VAL A 10 -9.69 -0.79 -1.46
CA VAL A 10 -9.10 -0.16 -0.28
C VAL A 10 -8.54 1.23 -0.63
N ASP A 11 -7.87 1.36 -1.78
CA ASP A 11 -7.37 2.65 -2.25
C ASP A 11 -8.50 3.64 -2.53
N ARG A 12 -9.59 3.18 -3.15
CA ARG A 12 -10.77 4.03 -3.40
C ARG A 12 -11.43 4.53 -2.12
N ILE A 13 -11.43 3.72 -1.04
CA ILE A 13 -12.07 4.06 0.25
C ILE A 13 -11.16 4.95 1.12
N LEU A 14 -9.86 4.64 1.19
CA LEU A 14 -8.96 5.29 2.13
C LEU A 14 -8.57 6.69 1.63
N ARG A 15 -8.70 7.70 2.50
CA ARG A 15 -8.22 9.07 2.23
C ARG A 15 -6.74 9.22 2.62
N PRO A 16 -6.01 10.19 2.03
CA PRO A 16 -4.64 10.52 2.45
C PRO A 16 -4.53 10.74 3.97
N GLY A 17 -3.48 10.19 4.58
CA GLY A 17 -3.25 10.11 6.04
C GLY A 17 -3.94 8.91 6.72
N GLY A 18 -4.88 8.25 6.04
CA GLY A 18 -5.48 7.00 6.47
C GLY A 18 -4.47 5.86 6.50
N LYS A 19 -4.70 4.87 7.38
CA LYS A 19 -3.77 3.76 7.63
C LYS A 19 -4.43 2.43 7.32
N LEU A 20 -3.64 1.50 6.79
CA LEU A 20 -4.01 0.11 6.53
C LEU A 20 -3.14 -0.78 7.41
N ILE A 21 -3.78 -1.66 8.19
CA ILE A 21 -3.12 -2.75 8.91
C ILE A 21 -3.61 -4.05 8.30
N MET A 22 -2.70 -4.89 7.80
CA MET A 22 -3.02 -6.19 7.25
C MET A 22 -2.19 -7.27 7.95
N ARG A 23 -2.83 -8.41 8.23
CA ARG A 23 -2.19 -9.63 8.74
C ARG A 23 -2.60 -10.79 7.86
N ASP A 24 -1.63 -11.49 7.30
CA ASP A 24 -1.86 -12.63 6.40
C ASP A 24 -0.60 -13.49 6.31
N GLU A 25 -0.58 -14.50 5.46
CA GLU A 25 0.63 -15.25 5.13
C GLU A 25 1.76 -14.32 4.67
N SER A 26 3.00 -14.61 5.06
CA SER A 26 4.16 -13.78 4.73
C SER A 26 4.38 -13.63 3.22
N SER A 27 3.96 -14.62 2.42
CA SER A 27 3.95 -14.60 0.96
C SER A 27 3.01 -13.54 0.41
N ILE A 28 1.79 -13.43 0.97
CA ILE A 28 0.78 -12.43 0.59
C ILE A 28 1.23 -11.04 1.03
N VAL A 29 1.78 -10.91 2.24
CA VAL A 29 2.31 -9.62 2.73
C VAL A 29 3.42 -9.10 1.81
N SER A 30 4.31 -9.98 1.33
CA SER A 30 5.36 -9.59 0.38
C SER A 30 4.80 -9.11 -0.96
N GLN A 31 3.72 -9.73 -1.46
CA GLN A 31 3.03 -9.26 -2.67
C GLN A 31 2.36 -7.89 -2.44
N LEU A 32 1.73 -7.72 -1.27
CA LEU A 32 1.07 -6.48 -0.89
C LEU A 32 2.04 -5.30 -0.81
N GLU A 33 3.26 -5.51 -0.30
CA GLU A 33 4.29 -4.48 -0.26
C GLU A 33 4.59 -3.90 -1.64
N SER A 34 4.66 -4.76 -2.67
CA SER A 34 4.90 -4.33 -4.05
C SER A 34 3.75 -3.45 -4.55
N VAL A 35 2.50 -3.87 -4.30
CA VAL A 35 1.30 -3.11 -4.67
C VAL A 35 1.26 -1.76 -3.95
N ILE A 36 1.47 -1.73 -2.63
CA ILE A 36 1.46 -0.52 -1.81
C ILE A 36 2.52 0.49 -2.27
N LYS A 37 3.74 0.02 -2.58
CA LYS A 37 4.80 0.85 -3.14
C LYS A 37 4.41 1.44 -4.50
N SER A 38 3.77 0.65 -5.38
CA SER A 38 3.30 1.14 -6.69
C SER A 38 2.20 2.20 -6.58
N LEU A 39 1.40 2.16 -5.51
CA LEU A 39 0.39 3.17 -5.19
C LEU A 39 0.98 4.42 -4.54
N HIS A 40 2.31 4.47 -4.34
CA HIS A 40 3.06 5.55 -3.67
C HIS A 40 2.69 5.74 -2.20
N TRP A 41 2.12 4.73 -1.56
CA TRP A 41 1.86 4.75 -0.12
C TRP A 41 3.16 4.54 0.67
N GLU A 42 3.16 4.99 1.92
CA GLU A 42 4.31 4.83 2.82
C GLU A 42 4.14 3.57 3.66
N ILE A 43 5.10 2.65 3.62
CA ILE A 43 5.13 1.51 4.54
C ILE A 43 5.78 1.98 5.83
N ARG A 44 5.03 1.95 6.93
CA ARG A 44 5.51 2.36 8.26
C ARG A 44 6.21 1.22 8.99
N PHE A 45 5.72 0.00 8.81
CA PHE A 45 6.24 -1.17 9.51
C PHE A 45 5.80 -2.46 8.79
N THR A 46 6.73 -3.41 8.64
CA THR A 46 6.44 -4.79 8.25
C THR A 46 7.10 -5.74 9.25
N PHE A 47 6.39 -6.79 9.63
CA PHE A 47 6.90 -7.88 10.47
C PHE A 47 6.52 -9.22 9.87
N SER A 48 7.38 -10.22 10.02
CA SER A 48 7.09 -11.60 9.59
C SER A 48 7.67 -12.58 10.60
N LYS A 49 6.85 -13.54 11.04
CA LYS A 49 7.25 -14.63 11.94
C LYS A 49 6.35 -15.85 11.71
N ASN A 50 6.95 -17.04 11.68
CA ASN A 50 6.22 -18.31 11.59
C ASN A 50 5.17 -18.35 10.46
N GLN A 51 5.56 -17.93 9.25
CA GLN A 51 4.69 -17.85 8.05
C GLN A 51 3.57 -16.81 8.09
N GLU A 52 3.39 -16.08 9.18
CA GLU A 52 2.49 -14.94 9.25
C GLU A 52 3.26 -13.63 9.12
N GLY A 53 2.72 -12.70 8.36
CA GLY A 53 3.20 -11.33 8.23
C GLY A 53 2.17 -10.31 8.72
N ILE A 54 2.65 -9.17 9.19
CA ILE A 54 1.85 -7.98 9.51
C ILE A 54 2.47 -6.79 8.77
N LEU A 55 1.63 -5.97 8.15
CA LEU A 55 2.04 -4.74 7.46
C LEU A 55 1.18 -3.57 7.90
N LEU A 56 1.83 -2.46 8.23
CA LEU A 56 1.23 -1.15 8.45
C LEU A 56 1.70 -0.20 7.34
N ALA A 57 0.74 0.34 6.59
CA ALA A 57 0.98 1.39 5.60
C ALA A 57 0.09 2.60 5.82
N GLU A 58 0.56 3.75 5.36
CA GLU A 58 -0.14 5.02 5.40
C GLU A 58 -0.30 5.56 3.97
N LYS A 59 -1.54 5.90 3.61
CA LYS A 59 -1.82 6.46 2.30
C LYS A 59 -1.27 7.87 2.21
N THR A 60 -0.40 8.11 1.24
CA THR A 60 0.18 9.43 1.00
C THR A 60 -0.74 10.29 0.14
N PHE A 61 -0.48 11.59 0.11
CA PHE A 61 -1.06 12.47 -0.89
C PHE A 61 -0.20 12.43 -2.15
N TRP A 62 -0.46 11.47 -3.04
CA TRP A 62 0.26 11.35 -4.31
C TRP A 62 -0.55 11.90 -5.48
N ARG A 63 0.12 12.72 -6.30
CA ARG A 63 -0.32 13.17 -7.62
C ARG A 63 0.91 13.28 -8.51
N PRO A 64 0.83 12.97 -9.80
CA PRO A 64 1.89 13.30 -10.75
C PRO A 64 2.18 14.80 -10.67
N THR A 65 3.46 15.18 -10.56
CA THR A 65 3.85 16.56 -10.75
C THR A 65 3.48 16.96 -12.17
N LYS A 66 2.79 18.10 -12.33
CA LYS A 66 2.61 18.66 -13.66
C LYS A 66 4.01 18.97 -14.19
N LEU A 67 4.36 18.43 -15.35
CA LEU A 67 5.43 19.00 -16.15
C LEU A 67 5.05 20.45 -16.37
N SER A 68 5.76 21.36 -15.71
CA SER A 68 5.65 22.78 -16.00
C SER A 68 6.08 22.94 -17.46
N SER A 69 5.11 23.12 -18.34
CA SER A 69 5.33 23.69 -19.67
C SER A 69 5.66 25.17 -19.51
N ASP A 70 6.74 25.46 -18.77
CA ASP A 70 7.31 26.80 -18.72
C ASP A 70 8.22 26.89 -19.95
N ASN A 71 7.71 27.63 -20.91
CA ASN A 71 8.31 27.96 -22.21
C ASN A 71 9.44 28.98 -22.01
#